data_AF-A0A2A4RLV8-F1
#
_entry.id   AF-A0A2A4RLV8-F1
#
_cell.length_a   1.000
_cell.length_b   1.000
_cell.length_c   1.000
_cell.angle_alpha   90.00
_cell.angle_beta   90.00
_cell.angle_gamma   90.00
#
_symmetry.space_group_name_H-M   'P 1'
#
loop_
_entity.id
_entity.type
_entity.pdbx_description
1 polymer ?
#
loop_
_entity_poly.entity_id
_entity_poly.type
_entity_poly.pdbx_seq_one_letter_code
_entity_poly.pdbx_strand_id
1 'polypeptide(L)'
;MKLLKRFLFFGTGLLIGSVFVYFIWEKKDVHFDYGPNARVLKNIRTDVQFFSDDAKESMITIGLDSVDIAMILQDGDVDFGESSPRAEPCKTYVINGNPKEKNITLIVKKCDTISTIDKVLLGD
;
A
#
# COMPACT_ATOMS: atom_id res chain seq x y z
N MET A 1 27.51 33.03 22.45
CA MET A 1 27.33 33.01 20.97
C MET A 1 25.91 33.44 20.65
N LYS A 2 25.67 34.35 19.69
CA LYS A 2 24.30 34.77 19.31
C LYS A 2 23.53 33.56 18.75
N LEU A 3 22.26 33.37 19.13
CA LEU A 3 21.42 32.23 18.70
C LEU A 3 21.40 32.02 17.18
N LEU A 4 21.42 33.12 16.41
CA LEU A 4 21.47 33.06 14.94
C LEU A 4 22.72 32.35 14.40
N LYS A 5 23.90 32.59 15.00
CA LYS A 5 25.14 31.93 14.59
C LYS A 5 25.09 30.43 14.85
N ARG A 6 24.40 30.01 15.92
CA ARG A 6 24.18 28.60 16.25
C ARG A 6 23.29 27.93 15.21
N PHE A 7 22.17 28.56 14.84
CA PHE A 7 21.28 28.06 13.79
C PHE A 7 21.99 27.91 12.44
N LEU A 8 22.76 28.91 12.02
CA LEU A 8 23.52 28.83 10.76
C LEU A 8 24.55 27.69 10.79
N PHE A 9 25.29 27.53 11.89
CA PHE A 9 26.28 26.47 12.01
C PHE A 9 25.66 25.06 11.93
N PHE A 10 24.58 24.80 12.68
CA PHE A 10 23.88 23.52 12.62
C PHE A 10 23.12 23.33 11.29
N GLY A 11 22.54 24.39 10.74
CA GLY A 11 21.83 24.38 9.48
C GLY A 11 22.73 24.01 8.30
N THR A 12 23.95 24.54 8.24
CA THR A 12 24.92 24.16 7.20
C THR A 12 25.26 22.67 7.26
N GLY A 13 25.47 22.12 8.46
CA GLY A 13 25.71 20.69 8.63
C GLY A 13 24.50 19.85 8.21
N LEU A 14 23.30 20.27 8.58
CA LEU A 14 22.05 19.61 8.18
C LEU A 14 21.88 19.62 6.66
N LEU A 15 22.11 20.76 5.99
CA LEU A 15 22.01 20.87 4.54
C LEU A 15 22.97 19.92 3.81
N ILE A 16 24.25 19.88 4.24
CA ILE A 16 25.24 18.96 3.66
C ILE A 16 24.80 17.51 3.88
N GLY A 17 24.34 17.17 5.09
CA GLY A 17 23.84 15.84 5.41
C GLY A 17 22.61 15.46 4.58
N SER A 18 21.65 16.37 4.39
CA SER A 18 20.45 16.15 3.59
C SER A 18 20.77 15.88 2.13
N VAL A 19 21.73 16.61 1.53
CA VAL A 19 22.18 16.36 0.16
C VAL A 19 22.80 14.96 0.03
N PHE A 20 23.63 14.55 0.98
CA PHE A 20 24.23 13.21 0.97
C PHE A 20 23.17 12.10 1.08
N VAL A 21 22.21 12.26 1.99
CA VAL A 21 21.09 11.31 2.15
C VAL A 21 20.23 11.24 0.89
N TYR A 22 19.96 12.37 0.24
CA TYR A 22 19.20 12.42 -1.01
C TYR A 22 19.80 11.51 -2.09
N PHE A 23 21.11 11.59 -2.34
CA PHE A 23 21.76 10.73 -3.34
C PHE A 23 21.75 9.23 -2.98
N ILE A 24 21.77 8.90 -1.68
CA ILE A 24 21.63 7.50 -1.24
C ILE A 24 20.21 6.99 -1.52
N TRP A 25 19.20 7.81 -1.22
CA TRP A 25 17.80 7.47 -1.49
C TRP A 25 17.48 7.41 -2.97
N GLU A 26 18.09 8.23 -3.82
CA GLU A 26 17.87 8.14 -5.27
C GLU A 26 18.35 6.79 -5.85
N LYS A 27 19.45 6.26 -5.32
CA LYS A 27 20.03 4.98 -5.77
C LYS A 27 19.43 3.75 -5.11
N LYS A 28 18.60 3.93 -4.08
CA LYS A 28 17.99 2.86 -3.32
C LYS A 28 16.48 2.98 -3.49
N ASP A 29 15.81 1.94 -3.94
CA ASP A 29 14.35 1.93 -4.04
C ASP A 29 13.70 1.96 -2.63
N VAL A 30 13.67 3.14 -2.01
CA VAL A 30 13.20 3.37 -0.65
C VAL A 30 11.75 3.81 -0.66
N HIS A 31 10.92 3.06 0.05
CA HIS A 31 9.52 3.42 0.30
C HIS A 31 9.29 3.62 1.80
N PHE A 32 8.66 4.74 2.14
CA PHE A 32 8.39 5.17 3.51
C PHE A 32 6.95 4.83 3.93
N ASP A 33 6.61 3.55 3.91
CA ASP A 33 5.25 3.04 4.21
C ASP A 33 4.95 2.99 5.72
N TYR A 34 5.07 4.13 6.39
CA TYR A 34 4.89 4.23 7.84
C TYR A 34 3.41 4.28 8.26
N GLY A 35 2.53 4.79 7.38
CA GLY A 35 1.10 4.89 7.65
C GLY A 35 0.40 3.53 7.70
N PRO A 36 -0.68 3.37 8.49
CA PRO A 36 -1.42 2.11 8.57
C PRO A 36 -1.90 1.59 7.20
N ASN A 37 -2.44 2.47 6.35
CA ASN A 37 -2.88 2.13 5.00
C ASN A 37 -1.72 1.57 4.16
N ALA A 38 -0.68 2.38 3.94
CA ALA A 38 0.50 1.99 3.16
C ALA A 38 1.17 0.71 3.66
N ARG A 39 1.21 0.50 4.99
CA ARG A 39 1.75 -0.73 5.58
C ARG A 39 0.93 -1.97 5.21
N VAL A 40 -0.40 -1.90 5.25
CA VAL A 40 -1.26 -3.03 4.87
C VAL A 40 -1.07 -3.36 3.39
N LEU A 41 -1.18 -2.35 2.52
CA LEU A 41 -0.98 -2.47 1.08
C LEU A 41 0.38 -3.07 0.72
N LYS A 42 1.46 -2.51 1.29
CA LYS A 42 2.82 -3.04 1.10
C LYS A 42 2.90 -4.50 1.48
N ASN A 43 2.36 -4.88 2.64
CA ASN A 43 2.44 -6.26 3.09
C ASN A 43 1.72 -7.20 2.12
N ILE A 44 0.49 -6.86 1.71
CA ILE A 44 -0.28 -7.68 0.76
C ILE A 44 0.48 -7.82 -0.57
N ARG A 45 1.13 -6.74 -1.03
CA ARG A 45 1.95 -6.74 -2.25
C ARG A 45 3.20 -7.63 -2.14
N THR A 46 3.81 -7.72 -0.96
CA THR A 46 5.00 -8.55 -0.74
C THR A 46 4.71 -10.02 -0.43
N ASP A 47 3.48 -10.34 -0.03
CA ASP A 47 3.04 -11.71 0.23
C ASP A 47 2.86 -12.50 -1.08
N VAL A 48 2.83 -13.83 -0.98
CA VAL A 48 2.43 -14.68 -2.11
C VAL A 48 0.95 -14.47 -2.38
N GLN A 49 0.63 -13.99 -3.59
CA GLN A 49 -0.75 -13.65 -3.98
C GLN A 49 -1.46 -14.83 -4.62
N PHE A 50 -2.67 -15.10 -4.15
CA PHE A 50 -3.61 -16.04 -4.78
C PHE A 50 -4.92 -15.33 -5.12
N PHE A 51 -5.62 -15.86 -6.11
CA PHE A 51 -6.95 -15.42 -6.50
C PHE A 51 -7.91 -16.59 -6.32
N SER A 52 -9.00 -16.35 -5.57
CA SER A 52 -10.13 -17.28 -5.53
C SER A 52 -10.76 -17.41 -6.93
N ASP A 53 -11.50 -18.48 -7.17
CA ASP A 53 -12.16 -18.66 -8.46
C ASP A 53 -13.28 -17.62 -8.67
N ASP A 54 -14.01 -17.27 -7.61
CA ASP A 54 -14.99 -16.17 -7.59
C ASP A 54 -14.36 -14.82 -7.98
N ALA A 55 -13.16 -14.52 -7.46
CA ALA A 55 -12.44 -13.30 -7.79
C ALA A 55 -12.02 -13.28 -9.27
N LYS A 56 -11.53 -14.40 -9.80
CA LYS A 56 -11.17 -14.51 -11.23
C LYS A 56 -12.38 -14.29 -12.13
N GLU A 57 -13.52 -14.90 -11.82
CA GLU A 57 -14.75 -14.74 -12.60
C GLU A 57 -15.25 -13.28 -12.56
N SER A 58 -15.20 -12.65 -11.38
CA SER A 58 -15.58 -11.25 -11.20
C SER A 58 -14.65 -10.31 -11.98
N MET A 59 -13.34 -10.56 -11.94
CA MET A 59 -12.35 -9.79 -12.72
C MET A 59 -12.64 -9.87 -14.22
N ILE A 60 -12.92 -11.07 -14.75
CA ILE A 60 -13.27 -11.25 -16.18
C ILE A 60 -14.54 -10.48 -16.53
N THR A 61 -15.57 -10.57 -15.67
CA THR A 61 -16.87 -9.92 -15.90
C THR A 61 -16.76 -8.39 -15.90
N ILE A 62 -15.96 -7.83 -14.99
CA ILE A 62 -15.76 -6.38 -14.86
C ILE A 62 -14.74 -5.85 -15.90
N GLY A 63 -13.94 -6.73 -16.50
CA GLY A 63 -12.86 -6.40 -17.42
C GLY A 63 -11.62 -5.86 -16.70
N LEU A 64 -11.29 -6.42 -15.53
CA LEU A 64 -10.09 -6.13 -14.78
C LEU A 64 -8.99 -7.16 -15.07
N ASP A 65 -7.76 -6.69 -15.06
CA ASP A 65 -6.57 -7.52 -15.19
C ASP A 65 -5.70 -7.46 -13.91
N SER A 66 -4.58 -8.18 -13.91
CA SER A 66 -3.64 -8.18 -12.78
C SER A 66 -2.95 -6.83 -12.58
N VAL A 67 -2.87 -5.98 -13.60
CA VAL A 67 -2.28 -4.64 -13.51
C VAL A 67 -3.22 -3.71 -12.76
N ASP A 68 -4.52 -3.80 -13.01
CA ASP A 68 -5.54 -3.05 -12.28
C ASP A 68 -5.53 -3.39 -10.78
N ILE A 69 -5.42 -4.67 -10.45
CA ILE A 69 -5.30 -5.13 -9.06
C ILE A 69 -4.01 -4.61 -8.43
N ALA A 70 -2.89 -4.68 -9.15
CA ALA A 70 -1.62 -4.15 -8.67
C ALA A 70 -1.69 -2.64 -8.39
N MET A 71 -2.43 -1.89 -9.22
CA MET A 71 -2.68 -0.46 -9.02
C MET A 71 -3.51 -0.20 -7.76
N ILE A 72 -4.58 -0.98 -7.52
CA ILE A 72 -5.36 -0.87 -6.28
C ILE A 72 -4.48 -1.21 -5.06
N LEU A 73 -3.64 -2.24 -5.14
CA LEU A 73 -2.74 -2.61 -4.05
C LEU A 73 -1.57 -1.62 -3.85
N GLN A 74 -1.35 -0.71 -4.79
CA GLN A 74 -0.33 0.32 -4.70
C GLN A 74 -0.88 1.61 -4.08
N ASP A 75 -2.00 2.10 -4.59
CA ASP A 75 -2.52 3.44 -4.29
C ASP A 75 -3.95 3.44 -3.70
N GLY A 76 -4.53 2.26 -3.42
CA GLY A 76 -5.86 2.13 -2.85
C GLY A 76 -5.96 2.61 -1.40
N ASP A 77 -7.19 2.60 -0.89
CA ASP A 77 -7.50 2.94 0.50
C ASP A 77 -8.09 1.74 1.23
N VAL A 78 -7.50 1.39 2.36
CA VAL A 78 -7.94 0.30 3.22
C VAL A 78 -9.04 0.82 4.14
N ASP A 79 -10.25 0.31 3.97
CA ASP A 79 -11.36 0.60 4.88
C ASP A 79 -11.20 -0.22 6.16
N PHE A 80 -10.59 0.39 7.18
CA PHE A 80 -10.41 -0.25 8.49
C PHE A 80 -11.71 -0.47 9.28
N GLY A 81 -12.83 0.17 8.88
CA GLY A 81 -14.14 -0.01 9.50
C GLY A 81 -14.80 -1.31 9.09
N GLU A 82 -14.73 -1.63 7.79
CA GLU A 82 -15.23 -2.88 7.22
C GLU A 82 -14.19 -4.03 7.27
N SER A 83 -12.92 -3.70 7.53
CA SER A 83 -11.86 -4.70 7.69
C SER A 83 -11.85 -5.34 9.08
N SER A 84 -11.35 -6.57 9.15
CA SER A 84 -11.10 -7.32 10.39
C SER A 84 -9.60 -7.60 10.57
N PRO A 85 -8.78 -6.59 10.92
CA PRO A 85 -7.32 -6.72 11.01
C PRO A 85 -6.81 -7.56 12.18
N ARG A 86 -7.69 -7.90 13.13
CA ARG A 86 -7.40 -8.73 14.32
C ARG A 86 -8.07 -10.10 14.28
N ALA A 87 -8.69 -10.47 13.15
CA ALA A 87 -9.28 -11.79 13.01
C ALA A 87 -8.19 -12.88 12.97
N GLU A 88 -8.47 -13.99 13.64
CA GLU A 88 -7.66 -15.21 13.64
C GLU A 88 -8.48 -16.34 12.99
N PRO A 89 -7.89 -17.23 12.17
CA PRO A 89 -6.45 -17.36 11.88
C PRO A 89 -5.93 -16.42 10.79
N CYS A 90 -6.81 -15.80 10.01
CA CYS A 90 -6.43 -14.88 8.93
C CYS A 90 -7.21 -13.58 9.05
N LYS A 91 -6.53 -12.49 8.70
CA LYS A 91 -7.05 -11.12 8.72
C LYS A 91 -7.80 -10.85 7.43
N THR A 92 -8.85 -10.05 7.50
CA THR A 92 -9.60 -9.62 6.32
C THR A 92 -9.43 -8.12 6.13
N TYR A 93 -9.10 -7.70 4.92
CA TYR A 93 -8.96 -6.30 4.54
C TYR A 93 -9.89 -5.98 3.38
N VAL A 94 -10.60 -4.87 3.50
CA VAL A 94 -11.41 -4.28 2.44
C VAL A 94 -10.62 -3.11 1.87
N ILE A 95 -10.35 -3.13 0.58
CA ILE A 95 -9.50 -2.15 -0.11
C ILE A 95 -10.30 -1.57 -1.25
N ASN A 96 -10.50 -0.26 -1.21
CA ASN A 96 -11.17 0.48 -2.27
C ASN A 96 -10.12 1.10 -3.19
N GLY A 97 -10.35 1.06 -4.49
CA GLY A 97 -9.49 1.71 -5.46
C GLY A 97 -10.22 1.95 -6.77
N ASN A 98 -9.69 2.89 -7.56
CA ASN A 98 -10.36 3.38 -8.75
C ASN A 98 -9.56 3.12 -10.03
N PRO A 99 -9.22 1.85 -10.37
CA PRO A 99 -8.51 1.57 -11.60
C PRO A 99 -9.41 1.93 -12.80
N LYS A 100 -8.84 2.60 -13.81
CA LYS A 100 -9.54 2.97 -15.05
C LYS A 100 -10.87 3.71 -14.80
N GLU A 101 -10.92 4.57 -13.78
CA GLU A 101 -12.12 5.34 -13.37
C GLU A 101 -13.33 4.50 -12.91
N LYS A 102 -13.12 3.21 -12.59
CA LYS A 102 -14.15 2.34 -12.01
C LYS A 102 -13.91 2.21 -10.51
N ASN A 103 -14.91 2.46 -9.68
CA ASN A 103 -14.82 2.18 -8.26
C ASN A 103 -14.83 0.67 -8.05
N ILE A 104 -13.75 0.11 -7.50
CA ILE A 104 -13.61 -1.32 -7.24
C ILE A 104 -13.28 -1.52 -5.77
N THR A 105 -13.96 -2.49 -5.15
CA THR A 105 -13.70 -2.94 -3.80
C THR A 105 -13.12 -4.35 -3.83
N LEU A 106 -11.92 -4.51 -3.28
CA LEU A 106 -11.24 -5.78 -3.10
C LEU A 106 -11.42 -6.26 -1.67
N ILE A 107 -11.81 -7.53 -1.52
CA ILE A 107 -11.78 -8.22 -0.23
C ILE A 107 -10.60 -9.17 -0.24
N VAL A 108 -9.61 -8.88 0.60
CA VAL A 108 -8.36 -9.63 0.70
C VAL A 108 -8.30 -10.35 2.03
N LYS A 109 -8.12 -11.67 1.98
CA LYS A 109 -7.84 -12.50 3.14
C LYS A 109 -6.34 -12.68 3.26
N LYS A 110 -5.76 -12.07 4.29
CA LYS A 110 -4.33 -12.13 4.59
C LYS A 110 -4.06 -13.11 5.74
N CYS A 111 -3.29 -14.15 5.45
CA CYS A 111 -2.68 -15.04 6.44
C CYS A 111 -1.18 -14.65 6.58
N ASP A 112 -0.33 -15.47 7.24
CA ASP A 112 1.05 -15.05 7.58
C ASP A 112 1.90 -14.57 6.41
N THR A 113 2.06 -15.40 5.37
CA THR A 113 2.89 -15.10 4.18
C THR A 113 2.09 -15.14 2.88
N ILE A 114 0.78 -15.34 2.99
CA ILE A 114 -0.13 -15.58 1.89
C ILE A 114 -1.26 -14.57 1.95
N SER A 115 -1.51 -13.91 0.84
CA SER A 115 -2.64 -13.00 0.66
C SER A 115 -3.52 -13.52 -0.48
N THR A 116 -4.77 -13.83 -0.17
CA THR A 116 -5.75 -14.31 -1.16
C THR A 116 -6.77 -13.22 -1.43
N ILE A 117 -6.91 -12.83 -2.69
CA ILE A 117 -8.01 -11.98 -3.14
C ILE A 117 -9.24 -12.87 -3.23
N ASP A 118 -10.16 -12.66 -2.30
CA ASP A 118 -11.34 -13.51 -2.10
C ASP A 118 -12.51 -13.06 -2.98
N LYS A 119 -12.73 -11.74 -3.07
CA LYS A 119 -13.81 -11.15 -3.88
C LYS A 119 -13.39 -9.83 -4.49
N VAL A 120 -13.94 -9.55 -5.67
CA VAL A 120 -13.80 -8.29 -6.38
C VAL A 120 -15.20 -7.78 -6.69
N LEU A 121 -15.54 -6.61 -6.15
CA LEU A 121 -16.85 -6.01 -6.27
C LEU A 121 -16.74 -4.70 -7.05
N LEU A 122 -17.74 -4.41 -7.88
CA LEU A 122 -17.93 -3.07 -8.43
C LEU A 122 -18.51 -2.21 -7.30
N GLY A 123 -17.83 -1.15 -6.92
CA GLY A 123 -18.37 -0.11 -6.05
C GLY A 123 -19.37 0.77 -6.82
N ASP A 124 -20.29 1.37 -6.08
CA ASP A 124 -21.25 2.34 -6.62
C ASP A 124 -20.58 3.67 -7.04
#